data_AF-A0A382CXT6-F1
#
_entry.id   AF-A0A382CXT6-F1
#
_cell.length_a   1.000
_cell.length_b   1.000
_cell.length_c   1.000
_cell.angle_alpha   90.00
_cell.angle_beta   90.00
_cell.angle_gamma   90.00
#
_symmetry.space_group_name_H-M   'P 1'
#
loop_
_entity.id
_entity.type
_entity.pdbx_description
1 polymer ?
#
loop_
_entity_poly.entity_id
_entity_poly.type
_entity_poly.pdbx_seq_one_letter_code
_entity_poly.pdbx_strand_id
1 'polypeptide(L)' 'MKILIQKKINEGKNENEIYDFLKNKYGDWIVYEPEINKNTILLWVIPLILFVFGGILIIRKVSIK' A
#
# COMPACT_ATOMS: atom_id res chain seq x y z
N MET A 1 -0.90 14.83 17.88
CA MET A 1 -1.25 13.40 17.77
C MET A 1 -1.48 12.72 19.12
N LYS A 2 -0.50 12.74 20.05
CA LYS A 2 -0.57 12.11 21.38
C LYS A 2 -1.86 12.38 22.17
N ILE A 3 -2.33 13.64 22.19
CA ILE A 3 -3.57 14.02 22.90
C ILE A 3 -4.81 13.31 22.34
N LEU A 4 -4.89 13.15 21.01
CA LEU A 4 -6.03 12.47 20.38
C LEU A 4 -6.05 10.98 20.71
N ILE A 5 -4.87 10.34 20.69
CA ILE A 5 -4.72 8.93 21.07
C ILE A 5 -5.11 8.76 22.54
N GLN A 6 -4.61 9.61 23.44
CA GLN A 6 -4.97 9.57 24.85
C GLN A 6 -6.47 9.74 25.07
N LYS A 7 -7.12 10.65 24.34
CA LYS A 7 -8.57 10.81 24.38
C LYS A 7 -9.30 9.52 23.97
N LYS A 8 -8.85 8.85 22.91
CA LYS A 8 -9.46 7.60 22.44
C LYS A 8 -9.27 6.44 23.42
N ILE A 9 -8.10 6.35 24.06
CA ILE A 9 -7.85 5.41 25.16
C ILE A 9 -8.80 5.68 26.32
N ASN A 10 -8.97 6.95 26.71
CA ASN A 10 -9.90 7.34 27.78
C ASN A 10 -11.39 7.08 27.41
N GLU A 11 -11.72 7.05 26.11
CA GLU A 11 -13.03 6.64 25.60
C GLU A 11 -13.23 5.10 25.63
N GLY A 12 -12.24 4.34 26.11
CA GLY A 12 -12.29 2.87 26.21
C GLY A 12 -12.02 2.15 24.88
N LYS A 13 -11.50 2.85 23.87
CA LYS A 13 -11.15 2.24 22.58
C LYS A 13 -9.93 1.33 22.73
N ASN A 14 -10.00 0.17 22.09
CA ASN A 14 -8.84 -0.70 21.99
C ASN A 14 -7.84 -0.19 20.93
N GLU A 15 -6.65 -0.77 20.94
CA GLU A 15 -5.54 -0.37 20.06
C GLU A 15 -5.90 -0.47 18.57
N ASN A 16 -6.55 -1.55 18.14
CA ASN A 16 -6.96 -1.75 16.75
C ASN A 16 -7.97 -0.68 16.30
N GLU A 17 -8.96 -0.35 17.14
CA GLU A 17 -9.93 0.71 16.83
C GLU A 17 -9.26 2.08 16.70
N ILE A 18 -8.20 2.35 17.47
CA ILE A 18 -7.43 3.59 17.39
C ILE A 18 -6.64 3.62 16.08
N TYR A 19 -5.96 2.54 15.73
CA TYR A 19 -5.24 2.46 14.45
C TYR A 19 -6.19 2.59 13.26
N ASP A 20 -7.32 1.90 13.27
CA ASP A 20 -8.31 1.99 12.20
C ASP A 20 -8.85 3.41 12.07
N PHE A 21 -9.15 4.08 13.19
CA PHE A 21 -9.54 5.48 13.17
C PHE A 21 -8.47 6.38 12.56
N LEU A 22 -7.20 6.17 12.92
CA LEU A 22 -6.08 6.96 12.40
C LEU A 22 -5.89 6.71 10.90
N LYS A 23 -5.87 5.46 10.45
CA LYS A 23 -5.76 5.08 9.04
C LYS A 23 -6.91 5.66 8.22
N ASN A 24 -8.14 5.55 8.70
CA ASN A 24 -9.31 6.10 8.01
C ASN A 24 -9.26 7.62 7.87
N LYS A 25 -8.72 8.34 8.87
CA LYS A 25 -8.70 9.81 8.88
C LYS A 25 -7.47 10.40 8.18
N TYR A 26 -6.33 9.73 8.27
CA TYR A 26 -5.03 10.26 7.88
C TYR A 26 -4.31 9.41 6.83
N GLY A 27 -4.88 8.27 6.41
CA GLY A 27 -4.28 7.31 5.48
C GLY A 27 -3.41 6.25 6.17
N ASP A 28 -3.14 5.16 5.45
CA ASP A 28 -2.35 4.01 5.97
C ASP A 28 -0.93 4.41 6.38
N TRP A 29 -0.35 5.46 5.80
CA TRP A 29 1.00 5.95 6.09
C TRP A 29 1.16 6.60 7.47
N ILE A 30 0.07 6.80 8.22
CA ILE A 30 0.11 7.41 9.54
C ILE A 30 0.78 6.50 10.58
N VAL A 31 0.76 5.19 10.35
CA VAL A 31 1.41 4.19 11.21
C VAL A 31 2.83 3.91 10.73
N TYR A 32 3.71 3.54 11.65
CA TYR A 32 5.10 3.22 11.32
C TYR A 32 5.22 2.01 10.40
N GLU A 33 4.38 1.00 10.63
CA GLU A 33 4.33 -0.22 9.84
C GLU A 33 2.99 -0.29 9.08
N PRO A 34 2.88 0.38 7.93
CA PRO A 34 1.68 0.32 7.11
C PRO A 34 1.52 -1.08 6.52
N GLU A 35 0.29 -1.59 6.56
CA GLU A 35 -0.03 -2.87 5.94
C GLU A 35 0.13 -2.81 4.42
N ILE A 36 0.60 -3.91 3.81
CA ILE A 36 0.67 -4.00 2.35
C ILE A 36 -0.76 -4.01 1.80
N ASN A 37 -1.14 -2.91 1.16
CA ASN A 37 -2.44 -2.79 0.52
C ASN A 37 -2.39 -3.26 -0.96
N LYS A 38 -3.57 -3.57 -1.52
CA LYS A 38 -3.72 -4.05 -2.90
C LYS A 38 -3.23 -3.03 -3.93
N ASN A 39 -3.34 -1.74 -3.63
CA ASN A 39 -2.91 -0.67 -4.53
C ASN A 39 -1.39 -0.66 -4.66
N THR A 40 -0.67 -0.84 -3.56
CA THR A 40 0.79 -1.00 -3.54
C THR A 40 1.19 -2.20 -4.40
N ILE A 41 0.56 -3.36 -4.20
CA ILE A 41 0.86 -4.54 -5.02
C ILE A 41 0.61 -4.27 -6.51
N LEU A 42 -0.54 -3.67 -6.85
CA LEU A 42 -0.89 -3.35 -8.24
C LEU A 42 0.13 -2.40 -8.88
N LEU A 43 0.54 -1.35 -8.16
CA LEU A 43 1.54 -0.39 -8.63
C LEU A 43 2.89 -1.06 -8.92
N TRP A 44 3.28 -2.05 -8.12
CA TRP A 44 4.57 -2.74 -8.26
C TRP A 44 4.54 -3.83 -9.34
N VAL A 45 3.37 -4.41 -9.60
CA VAL A 45 3.19 -5.41 -10.67
C VAL A 45 3.21 -4.76 -12.06
N ILE A 46 2.76 -3.52 -12.22
CA ILE A 46 2.76 -2.81 -13.51
C ILE A 46 4.15 -2.77 -14.17
N PRO A 47 5.24 -2.32 -13.48
CA PRO A 47 6.59 -2.38 -14.02
C PRO A 47 7.01 -3.77 -14.49
N LEU A 48 6.66 -4.81 -13.74
CA LEU A 48 6.98 -6.19 -14.09
C LEU A 48 6.24 -6.63 -15.37
N ILE A 49 4.96 -6.30 -15.48
CA ILE A 49 4.15 -6.56 -16.68
C ILE A 49 4.77 -5.85 -17.88
N LEU A 50 5.10 -4.56 -17.75
CA LEU A 50 5.71 -3.78 -18.82
C LEU A 50 7.06 -4.36 -19.26
N PHE A 51 7.87 -4.81 -18.29
CA PHE A 51 9.16 -5.44 -18.56
C PHE A 51 8.99 -6.76 -19.35
N VAL A 52 8.12 -7.66 -18.89
CA VAL A 52 7.86 -8.94 -19.57
C VAL A 52 7.27 -8.70 -20.96
N PHE A 53 6.28 -7.81 -21.05
CA PHE A 53 5.63 -7.47 -22.32
C PHE A 53 6.62 -6.88 -23.33
N GLY A 54 7.44 -5.92 -22.90
CA GLY A 54 8.51 -5.33 -23.70
C GLY A 54 9.53 -6.38 -24.16
N GLY A 55 9.96 -7.26 -23.26
CA GLY A 55 10.86 -8.37 -23.58
C GLY A 55 10.29 -9.30 -24.65
N ILE A 56 9.02 -9.70 -24.54
CA ILE A 56 8.33 -10.54 -25.53
C ILE A 56 8.30 -9.85 -26.91
N LEU A 57 7.99 -8.56 -26.96
CA LEU A 57 7.96 -7.81 -28.23
C LEU A 57 9.32 -7.75 -28.91
N ILE A 58 10.40 -7.56 -28.14
CA ILE A 58 11.77 -7.55 -28.64
C ILE A 58 12.15 -8.92 -29.19
N ILE A 59 11.93 -9.99 -28.42
CA ILE A 59 12.23 -11.37 -28.83
C ILE A 59 11.48 -11.71 -30.11
N ARG A 60 10.18 -11.39 -30.17
CA ARG A 60 9.35 -11.64 -31.36
C ARG A 60 9.87 -10.89 -32.58
N LYS A 61 10.29 -9.63 -32.43
CA LYS A 61 10.85 -8.84 -33.53
C LYS A 61 12.20 -9.39 -34.03
N VAL A 62 13.08 -9.81 -33.11
CA VAL A 62 14.39 -10.38 -33.45
C VAL A 62 14.24 -11.72 -34.17
N SER A 63 13.30 -12.56 -33.73
CA SER A 63 13.12 -13.91 -34.28
C SER A 63 12.37 -13.95 -35.62
N ILE A 64 11.72 -12.85 -36.04
CA ILE A 64 11.01 -12.72 -37.33
C ILE A 64 11.94 -12.19 -38.44
N LYS A 65 13.17 -11.82 -38.10
CA LYS A 65 14.21 -11.38 -39.04
C LYS A 65 15.11 -12.56 -39.41
#